data_AF-A0A837G4C3-F1
#
_entry.id   AF-A0A837G4C3-F1
#
_cell.length_a   1.000
_cell.length_b   1.000
_cell.length_c   1.000
_cell.angle_alpha   90.00
_cell.angle_beta   90.00
_cell.angle_gamma   90.00
#
_symmetry.space_group_name_H-M   'P 1'
#
loop_
_entity.id
_entity.type
_entity.pdbx_description
1 polymer ?
#
loop_
_entity_poly.entity_id
_entity_poly.type
_entity_poly.pdbx_seq_one_letter_code
_entity_poly.pdbx_strand_id
1 'polypeptide(L)'
;MLGKSFHQADSEYAKEKNELSEWAPSPLLIDSGRLLISSGHRSQTQFDPNSVVAGKDTLGSLNINKDGYWDYSVYNIKMQFLKQGERKLESFSLYSDAGEPITVTLTLIGVEGGAVIEELATEVTIG
;
A
#
# COMPACT_ATOMS: atom_id res chain seq x y z
N MET A 1 -57.60 31.17 23.76
CA MET A 1 -56.69 30.07 24.13
C MET A 1 -55.48 30.14 23.20
N LEU A 2 -54.27 30.04 23.76
CA LEU A 2 -52.98 29.98 23.06
C LEU A 2 -52.92 28.78 22.09
N GLY A 3 -52.11 28.86 21.02
CA GLY A 3 -51.81 27.65 20.23
C GLY A 3 -51.01 27.74 18.93
N LYS A 4 -49.93 28.55 18.90
CA LYS A 4 -48.66 28.39 18.13
C LYS A 4 -48.67 27.88 16.67
N SER A 5 -48.16 28.75 15.79
CA SER A 5 -47.52 28.45 14.51
C SER A 5 -46.35 27.48 14.68
N PHE A 6 -46.25 26.46 13.83
CA PHE A 6 -45.01 25.71 13.63
C PHE A 6 -44.47 26.01 12.23
N HIS A 7 -43.36 26.74 12.20
CA HIS A 7 -42.42 26.76 11.09
C HIS A 7 -41.83 25.34 10.98
N GLN A 8 -41.91 24.71 9.81
CA GLN A 8 -41.11 23.52 9.55
C GLN A 8 -39.72 23.99 9.14
N ALA A 9 -38.76 23.65 10.00
CA ALA A 9 -37.36 24.01 9.94
C ALA A 9 -36.63 23.39 8.73
N ASP A 10 -35.85 24.25 8.09
CA ASP A 10 -34.42 24.14 7.79
C ASP A 10 -33.88 22.99 6.92
N SER A 11 -33.25 23.46 5.84
CA SER A 11 -32.44 22.79 4.82
C SER A 11 -31.14 22.14 5.34
N GLU A 12 -31.13 21.58 6.55
CA GLU A 12 -29.91 21.01 7.16
C GLU A 12 -29.56 19.61 6.68
N TYR A 13 -30.49 18.91 6.00
CA TYR A 13 -30.27 17.52 5.56
C TYR A 13 -29.20 17.34 4.46
N ALA A 14 -28.66 18.43 3.89
CA ALA A 14 -27.66 18.37 2.82
C ALA A 14 -26.23 18.67 3.27
N LYS A 15 -26.00 19.13 4.51
CA LYS A 15 -24.64 19.47 4.98
C LYS A 15 -23.90 18.32 5.67
N GLU A 16 -24.60 17.31 6.18
CA GLU A 16 -23.96 16.22 6.93
C GLU A 16 -23.26 15.17 6.06
N LYS A 17 -23.47 15.16 4.73
CA LYS A 17 -22.81 14.16 3.86
C LYS A 17 -21.36 14.50 3.48
N ASN A 18 -20.83 15.62 3.95
CA ASN A 18 -19.42 15.99 3.74
C ASN A 18 -18.55 15.76 4.98
N GLU A 19 -19.13 15.22 6.06
CA GLU A 19 -18.40 14.74 7.24
C GLU A 19 -18.42 13.21 7.20
N LEU A 20 -17.60 12.64 6.31
CA LEU A 20 -17.29 11.21 6.32
C LEU A 20 -16.50 10.90 7.61
N SER A 21 -17.27 10.68 8.68
CA SER A 21 -16.96 10.06 9.97
C SER A 21 -15.47 9.84 10.27
N GLU A 22 -14.96 10.54 11.29
CA GLU A 22 -13.66 10.35 11.94
C GLU A 22 -13.44 8.94 12.58
N TRP A 23 -14.35 8.00 12.33
CA TRP A 23 -14.31 6.60 12.77
C TRP A 23 -14.23 5.59 11.61
N ALA A 24 -14.23 6.03 10.35
CA ALA A 24 -14.03 5.08 9.25
C ALA A 24 -12.62 4.46 9.40
N PRO A 25 -12.47 3.12 9.40
CA PRO A 25 -11.15 2.51 9.44
C PRO A 25 -10.36 3.05 8.25
N SER A 26 -9.16 3.56 8.51
CA SER A 26 -8.35 4.14 7.44
C SER A 26 -8.13 3.08 6.36
N PRO A 27 -8.36 3.41 5.07
CA PRO A 27 -8.39 2.41 4.02
C PRO A 27 -7.06 1.66 3.97
N LEU A 28 -7.13 0.33 3.85
CA LEU A 28 -5.97 -0.48 3.57
C LEU A 28 -5.68 -0.36 2.07
N LEU A 29 -4.50 0.13 1.73
CA LEU A 29 -4.02 0.10 0.36
C LEU A 29 -3.36 -1.23 0.12
N ILE A 30 -3.65 -1.82 -1.04
CA ILE A 30 -3.12 -3.12 -1.45
C ILE A 30 -2.57 -3.01 -2.86
N ASP A 31 -1.50 -3.73 -3.11
CA ASP A 31 -0.99 -4.00 -4.46
C ASP A 31 -0.55 -5.46 -4.53
N SER A 32 -0.55 -6.04 -5.72
CA SER A 32 -0.19 -7.44 -5.91
C SER A 32 0.30 -7.71 -7.32
N GLY A 33 1.07 -8.78 -7.48
CA GLY A 33 1.57 -9.15 -8.78
C GLY A 33 2.41 -10.41 -8.74
N ARG A 34 3.31 -10.55 -9.72
CA ARG A 34 4.20 -11.69 -9.82
C ARG A 34 5.63 -11.27 -10.16
N LEU A 35 6.59 -11.72 -9.37
CA LEU A 35 8.02 -11.60 -9.66
C LEU A 35 8.48 -12.79 -10.49
N LEU A 36 9.20 -12.51 -11.58
CA LEU A 36 9.79 -13.50 -12.47
C LEU A 36 11.29 -13.26 -12.56
N ILE A 37 12.08 -14.27 -12.21
CA ILE A 37 13.53 -14.26 -12.42
C ILE A 37 13.85 -15.34 -13.45
N SER A 38 14.35 -14.91 -14.60
CA SER A 38 14.81 -15.82 -15.66
C SER A 38 16.29 -16.13 -15.43
N SER A 39 16.60 -17.25 -14.80
CA SER A 39 17.97 -17.76 -14.81
C SER A 39 18.24 -18.36 -16.20
N GLY A 40 19.26 -17.87 -16.91
CA GLY A 40 19.49 -18.15 -18.34
C GLY A 40 19.68 -19.63 -18.75
N HIS A 41 19.51 -20.60 -17.83
CA HIS A 41 19.74 -22.02 -18.08
C HIS A 41 18.70 -23.00 -17.48
N ARG A 42 17.70 -22.57 -16.69
CA ARG A 42 16.75 -23.51 -16.03
C ARG A 42 15.33 -22.96 -15.85
N SER A 43 14.44 -23.87 -15.45
CA SER A 43 13.07 -23.64 -14.97
C SER A 43 12.94 -22.40 -14.08
N GLN A 44 11.71 -21.87 -13.99
CA GLN A 44 11.40 -20.72 -13.16
C GLN A 44 11.95 -20.86 -11.73
N THR A 45 12.69 -19.84 -11.29
CA THR A 45 13.23 -19.68 -9.93
C THR A 45 12.12 -19.70 -8.88
N GLN A 46 12.34 -20.44 -7.79
CA GLN A 46 11.45 -20.45 -6.63
C GLN A 46 11.92 -19.45 -5.57
N PHE A 47 10.98 -18.71 -4.99
CA PHE A 47 11.23 -17.77 -3.90
C PHE A 47 11.14 -18.46 -2.53
N ASP A 48 11.83 -17.93 -1.51
CA ASP A 48 11.63 -18.32 -0.11
C ASP A 48 10.63 -17.37 0.57
N PRO A 49 9.39 -17.81 0.88
CA PRO A 49 8.38 -16.98 1.54
C PRO A 49 8.80 -16.45 2.91
N ASN A 50 9.74 -17.11 3.60
CA ASN A 50 10.16 -16.74 4.95
C ASN A 50 11.36 -15.79 4.97
N SER A 51 11.88 -15.43 3.79
CA SER A 51 13.08 -14.61 3.66
C SER A 51 12.82 -13.11 3.58
N VAL A 52 11.55 -12.68 3.52
CA VAL A 52 11.20 -11.27 3.34
C VAL A 52 11.57 -10.47 4.58
N VAL A 53 12.45 -9.50 4.40
CA VAL A 53 12.87 -8.54 5.42
C VAL A 53 12.55 -7.13 4.94
N ALA A 54 11.75 -6.41 5.72
CA ALA A 54 11.44 -5.01 5.47
C ALA A 54 12.64 -4.12 5.83
N GLY A 55 12.95 -3.16 4.97
CA GLY A 55 13.94 -2.13 5.20
C GLY A 55 13.51 -1.18 6.32
N LYS A 56 14.47 -0.37 6.78
CA LYS A 56 14.22 0.63 7.84
C LYS A 56 13.10 1.60 7.42
N ASP A 57 12.25 1.95 8.39
CA ASP A 57 11.15 2.92 8.23
C ASP A 57 10.09 2.52 7.18
N THR A 58 9.99 1.23 6.84
CA THR A 58 8.91 0.66 6.01
C THR A 58 7.58 0.70 6.77
N LEU A 59 6.53 1.19 6.11
CA LEU A 59 5.18 1.35 6.65
C LEU A 59 4.31 0.13 6.38
N GLY A 60 4.49 -0.47 5.20
CA GLY A 60 3.70 -1.62 4.75
C GLY A 60 4.29 -2.97 5.11
N SER A 61 3.73 -4.01 4.51
CA SER A 61 4.19 -5.39 4.61
C SER A 61 4.07 -6.04 3.25
N LEU A 62 5.08 -6.83 2.89
CA LEU A 62 5.13 -7.61 1.66
C LEU A 62 5.19 -9.09 2.01
N ASN A 63 4.34 -9.89 1.39
CA ASN A 63 4.46 -11.35 1.38
C ASN A 63 4.72 -11.82 -0.04
N ILE A 64 5.36 -12.98 -0.16
CA ILE A 64 5.60 -13.65 -1.44
C ILE A 64 5.45 -15.16 -1.28
N ASN A 65 4.88 -15.82 -2.28
CA ASN A 65 4.85 -17.28 -2.33
C ASN A 65 5.97 -17.84 -3.21
N LYS A 66 6.16 -19.17 -3.18
CA LYS A 66 7.24 -19.84 -3.91
C LYS A 66 7.22 -19.59 -5.42
N ASP A 67 6.05 -19.37 -6.00
CA ASP A 67 5.86 -19.12 -7.44
C ASP A 67 6.02 -17.65 -7.83
N GLY A 68 6.39 -16.80 -6.87
CA GLY A 68 6.65 -15.37 -7.04
C GLY A 68 5.42 -14.48 -6.99
N TYR A 69 4.24 -15.00 -6.64
CA TYR A 69 3.08 -14.14 -6.40
C TYR A 69 3.28 -13.40 -5.09
N TRP A 70 3.10 -12.09 -5.13
CA TRP A 70 3.30 -11.21 -3.98
C TRP A 70 2.06 -10.36 -3.72
N ASP A 71 1.90 -10.00 -2.46
CA ASP A 71 0.94 -9.04 -1.97
C ASP A 71 1.67 -8.03 -1.09
N TYR A 72 1.37 -6.76 -1.30
CA TYR A 72 1.78 -5.66 -0.45
C TYR A 72 0.54 -5.02 0.16
N SER A 73 0.64 -4.62 1.43
CA SER A 73 -0.41 -3.84 2.08
C SER A 73 0.13 -2.79 3.04
N VAL A 74 -0.55 -1.64 3.10
CA VAL A 74 -0.23 -0.54 4.01
C VAL A 74 -1.50 0.23 4.39
N TYR A 75 -1.64 0.57 5.67
CA TYR A 75 -2.75 1.42 6.10
C TYR A 75 -2.52 2.86 5.66
N ASN A 76 -3.52 3.47 5.01
CA ASN A 76 -3.45 4.84 4.52
C ASN A 76 -3.10 5.86 5.62
N ILE A 77 -3.50 5.61 6.88
CA ILE A 77 -3.18 6.48 8.02
C ILE A 77 -1.67 6.66 8.23
N LYS A 78 -0.88 5.64 7.88
CA LYS A 78 0.59 5.69 8.04
C LYS A 78 1.24 6.63 7.03
N MET A 79 0.54 7.03 5.97
CA MET A 79 1.09 7.84 4.89
C MET A 79 0.57 9.29 4.87
N GLN A 80 -0.24 9.69 5.85
CA GLN A 80 -0.83 11.05 5.92
C GLN A 80 0.21 12.17 6.05
N PHE A 81 1.47 11.84 6.35
CA PHE A 81 2.56 12.81 6.37
C PHE A 81 3.08 13.17 4.97
N LEU A 82 2.81 12.34 3.95
CA LEU A 82 3.22 12.58 2.57
C LEU A 82 2.33 13.66 1.95
N LYS A 83 2.96 14.72 1.46
CA LYS A 83 2.26 15.76 0.68
C LYS A 83 1.91 15.25 -0.71
N GLN A 84 0.99 15.93 -1.39
CA GLN A 84 0.66 15.63 -2.78
C GLN A 84 1.91 15.60 -3.66
N GLY A 85 2.15 14.47 -4.34
CA GLY A 85 3.30 14.23 -5.20
C GLY A 85 4.60 13.85 -4.47
N GLU A 86 4.61 13.85 -3.13
CA GLU A 86 5.76 13.38 -2.36
C GLU A 86 5.88 11.85 -2.46
N ARG A 87 7.10 11.37 -2.70
CA ARG A 87 7.38 9.95 -2.91
C ARG A 87 8.09 9.38 -1.67
N LYS A 88 7.63 8.21 -1.20
CA LYS A 88 8.36 7.38 -0.25
C LYS A 88 8.70 6.05 -0.88
N LEU A 89 9.98 5.69 -0.80
CA LEU A 89 10.46 4.38 -1.19
C LEU A 89 10.42 3.44 0.01
N GLU A 90 9.92 2.23 -0.20
CA GLU A 90 9.99 1.12 0.74
C GLU A 90 10.76 -0.02 0.09
N SER A 91 11.70 -0.62 0.83
CA SER A 91 12.56 -1.68 0.29
C SER A 91 12.36 -2.96 1.07
N PHE A 92 12.28 -4.08 0.37
CA PHE A 92 12.17 -5.42 0.92
C PHE A 92 13.29 -6.28 0.35
N SER A 93 14.11 -6.88 1.20
CA SER A 93 15.10 -7.86 0.78
C SER A 93 14.54 -9.27 0.96
N LEU A 94 14.74 -10.15 -0.02
CA LEU A 94 14.30 -11.55 0.02
C LEU A 94 15.27 -12.43 -0.76
N TYR A 95 15.14 -13.75 -0.59
CA TYR A 95 15.95 -14.75 -1.28
C TYR A 95 15.11 -15.63 -2.21
N SER A 96 15.80 -16.19 -3.20
CA SER A 96 15.28 -17.25 -4.06
C SER A 96 16.26 -18.42 -4.11
N ASP A 97 15.88 -19.50 -4.79
CA ASP A 97 16.74 -20.66 -5.02
C ASP A 97 17.99 -20.35 -5.87
N ALA A 98 18.05 -19.17 -6.51
CA ALA A 98 19.24 -18.67 -7.19
C ALA A 98 20.35 -18.22 -6.23
N GLY A 99 20.05 -18.02 -4.94
CA GLY A 99 21.02 -17.77 -3.88
C GLY A 99 21.41 -16.30 -3.66
N GLU A 100 21.29 -15.43 -4.67
CA GLU A 100 21.56 -14.00 -4.51
C GLU A 100 20.38 -13.25 -3.84
N PRO A 101 20.66 -12.22 -3.02
CA PRO A 101 19.62 -11.38 -2.43
C PRO A 101 18.92 -10.55 -3.51
N ILE A 102 17.60 -10.46 -3.39
CA ILE A 102 16.72 -9.68 -4.27
C ILE A 102 16.17 -8.50 -3.48
N THR A 103 16.27 -7.29 -4.04
CA THR A 103 15.66 -6.09 -3.45
C THR A 103 14.43 -5.69 -4.27
N VAL A 104 13.30 -5.62 -3.58
CA VAL A 104 12.03 -5.13 -4.13
C VAL A 104 11.78 -3.73 -3.56
N THR A 105 11.55 -2.76 -4.44
CA THR A 105 11.30 -1.37 -4.06
C THR A 105 9.89 -0.96 -4.47
N LEU A 106 9.06 -0.61 -3.49
CA LEU A 106 7.74 -0.01 -3.71
C LEU A 106 7.82 1.50 -3.60
N THR A 107 7.12 2.19 -4.49
CA THR A 107 6.94 3.65 -4.40
C THR A 107 5.52 4.01 -3.97
N LEU A 108 5.44 4.65 -2.80
CA LEU A 108 4.23 5.26 -2.26
C LEU A 108 4.21 6.74 -2.61
N ILE A 109 3.05 7.27 -2.98
CA ILE A 109 2.90 8.65 -3.42
C ILE A 109 1.76 9.33 -2.70
N GLY A 110 2.05 10.48 -2.08
CA GLY A 110 1.04 11.29 -1.44
C GLY A 110 0.04 11.87 -2.46
N VAL A 111 -1.23 11.87 -2.10
CA VAL A 111 -2.34 12.47 -2.84
C VAL A 111 -3.21 13.28 -1.87
N GLU A 112 -4.12 14.11 -2.38
CA GLU A 112 -5.07 14.79 -1.51
C GLU A 112 -5.95 13.75 -0.77
N GLY A 113 -5.95 13.79 0.57
CA GLY A 113 -6.67 12.81 1.40
C GLY A 113 -5.88 11.54 1.78
N GLY A 114 -4.59 11.44 1.45
CA GLY A 114 -3.73 10.36 1.91
C GLY A 114 -2.61 10.01 0.93
N ALA A 115 -2.44 8.73 0.63
CA ALA A 115 -1.49 8.26 -0.37
C ALA A 115 -2.07 7.13 -1.22
N VAL A 116 -1.37 6.83 -2.31
CA VAL A 116 -1.61 5.69 -3.20
C VAL A 116 -0.31 4.92 -3.43
N ILE A 117 -0.43 3.69 -3.94
CA ILE A 117 0.69 2.88 -4.43
C ILE A 117 0.76 3.10 -5.96
N GLU A 118 1.92 3.52 -6.48
CA GLU A 118 2.07 3.83 -7.92
C GLU A 118 2.84 2.75 -8.68
N GLU A 119 3.95 2.26 -8.11
CA GLU A 119 4.91 1.46 -8.87
C GLU A 119 5.65 0.47 -7.98
N LEU A 120 5.78 -0.77 -8.50
CA LEU A 120 6.72 -1.77 -8.02
C LEU A 120 7.95 -1.80 -8.94
N ALA A 121 9.10 -1.40 -8.41
CA ALA A 121 10.39 -1.60 -9.05
C ALA A 121 11.08 -2.81 -8.41
N THR A 122 11.67 -3.68 -9.24
CA THR A 122 12.53 -4.76 -8.75
C THR A 122 13.95 -4.47 -9.17
N GLU A 123 14.84 -4.34 -8.20
CA GLU A 123 16.27 -4.23 -8.46
C GLU A 123 16.93 -5.57 -8.11
N VAL A 124 17.30 -6.32 -9.14
CA VAL A 124 18.18 -7.48 -8.98
C VAL A 124 19.60 -6.98 -9.12
N THR A 125 20.33 -6.89 -8.01
CA THR A 125 21.78 -6.67 -8.07
C THR A 125 22.43 -8.03 -8.26
N ILE A 126 23.02 -8.28 -9.43
CA ILE A 126 23.82 -9.47 -9.69
C ILE A 126 25.28 -9.07 -9.48
N GLY A 127 25.94 -9.70 -8.50
CA GLY A 127 27.39 -9.64 -8.29
C GLY A 127 28.12 -10.72 -9.09
#